data_AF-A0A699RSS1-F1
#
_entry.id   AF-A0A699RSS1-F1
#
_cell.length_a   1.000
_cell.length_b   1.000
_cell.length_c   1.000
_cell.angle_alpha   90.00
_cell.angle_beta   90.00
_cell.angle_gamma   90.00
#
_symmetry.space_group_name_H-M   'P 1'
#
loop_
_entity.id
_entity.type
_entity.pdbx_description
1 polymer ?
#
loop_
_entity_poly.entity_id
_entity_poly.type
_entity_poly.pdbx_seq_one_letter_code
_entity_poly.pdbx_strand_id
1 'polypeptide(L)' 'MASSTQGKVITCKAAVAYEANKPLVIEDVEVAPPQAGEVRVQILYTALCHTDAYTWSGKIL' A
#
# COMPACT_ATOMS: atom_id res chain seq x y z
N MET A 1 8.41 16.87 17.85
CA MET A 1 6.99 17.20 17.61
C MET A 1 6.31 15.96 17.06
N ALA A 2 5.15 15.57 17.59
CA ALA A 2 4.38 14.45 17.03
C ALA A 2 3.78 14.86 15.67
N SER A 3 3.72 13.93 14.72
CA SER A 3 3.06 14.15 13.43
C SER A 3 1.57 14.49 13.64
N SER A 4 0.99 15.35 12.79
CA SER A 4 -0.43 15.73 12.85
C SER A 4 -1.40 14.56 12.69
N THR A 5 -0.91 13.43 12.16
CA THR A 5 -1.67 12.19 11.91
C THR A 5 -1.49 11.13 12.99
N GLN A 6 -0.75 11.41 14.08
CA GLN A 6 -0.49 10.46 15.16
C GLN A 6 -1.80 9.92 15.75
N GLY A 7 -1.95 8.59 15.82
CA GLY A 7 -3.12 7.91 16.40
C GLY A 7 -4.40 7.99 15.56
N LYS A 8 -4.37 8.60 14.37
CA LYS A 8 -5.53 8.76 13.49
C LYS A 8 -5.41 7.88 12.24
N VAL A 9 -6.55 7.51 11.67
CA VAL A 9 -6.64 6.96 10.31
C VAL A 9 -6.17 8.02 9.31
N ILE A 10 -5.45 7.59 8.28
CA ILE A 10 -5.01 8.44 7.16
C ILE A 10 -5.72 7.98 5.90
N THR A 11 -6.28 8.93 5.14
CA THR A 11 -6.71 8.70 3.75
C THR A 11 -5.56 9.06 2.82
N CYS A 12 -5.10 8.11 1.98
CA CYS A 12 -4.05 8.37 0.99
C CYS A 12 -4.23 7.55 -0.29
N LYS A 13 -3.51 7.94 -1.35
CA LYS A 13 -3.51 7.19 -2.61
C LYS A 13 -2.75 5.87 -2.48
N ALA A 14 -3.30 4.81 -3.08
CA ALA A 14 -2.63 3.53 -3.26
C ALA A 14 -2.97 2.94 -4.65
N ALA A 15 -2.11 2.06 -5.14
CA ALA A 15 -2.37 1.24 -6.33
C ALA A 15 -2.86 -0.15 -5.88
N VAL A 16 -4.12 -0.46 -6.12
CA VAL A 16 -4.78 -1.67 -5.61
C VAL A 16 -4.99 -2.68 -6.74
N ALA A 17 -4.55 -3.92 -6.52
CA ALA A 17 -4.79 -5.06 -7.40
C ALA A 17 -6.01 -5.85 -6.92
N TYR A 18 -7.16 -5.62 -7.55
CA TYR A 18 -8.41 -6.33 -7.21
C TYR A 18 -8.49 -7.73 -7.81
N GLU A 19 -7.95 -7.90 -9.02
CA GLU A 19 -7.97 -9.15 -9.77
C GLU A 19 -6.61 -9.38 -10.43
N ALA A 20 -6.25 -10.65 -10.63
CA ALA A 20 -5.04 -11.01 -11.34
C ALA A 20 -5.04 -10.45 -12.76
N ASN A 21 -3.91 -9.90 -13.18
CA ASN A 21 -3.64 -9.43 -14.54
C ASN A 21 -4.59 -8.33 -15.05
N LYS A 22 -5.28 -7.62 -14.15
CA LYS A 22 -6.03 -6.40 -14.45
C LYS A 22 -5.21 -5.15 -14.10
N PRO A 23 -5.41 -4.01 -14.78
CA PRO A 23 -4.73 -2.77 -14.40
C PRO A 23 -4.94 -2.45 -12.91
N LEU A 24 -3.89 -1.98 -12.24
CA LEU A 24 -4.00 -1.49 -10.87
C LEU A 24 -4.92 -0.27 -10.83
N VAL A 25 -5.77 -0.19 -9.81
CA VAL A 25 -6.65 0.96 -9.59
C VAL A 25 -5.98 1.92 -8.63
N ILE A 26 -5.86 3.19 -9.02
CA ILE A 26 -5.40 4.25 -8.11
C ILE A 26 -6.60 4.81 -7.35
N GLU A 27 -6.65 4.58 -6.05
CA GLU A 27 -7.77 5.00 -5.21
C GLU A 27 -7.33 5.49 -3.83
N ASP A 28 -8.26 6.11 -3.11
CA ASP A 28 -8.05 6.50 -1.72
C ASP A 28 -8.33 5.31 -0.80
N VAL A 29 -7.36 4.99 0.06
CA VAL A 29 -7.48 3.94 1.09
C VAL A 29 -7.34 4.52 2.48
N GLU A 30 -7.95 3.86 3.46
CA GLU A 30 -7.81 4.19 4.87
C GLU A 30 -6.70 3.36 5.52
N VAL A 31 -5.63 4.01 5.96
CA VAL A 31 -4.51 3.39 6.67
C VAL A 31 -4.69 3.63 8.18
N ALA A 32 -4.95 2.54 8.90
CA ALA A 32 -5.09 2.55 10.36
C ALA A 32 -3.83 3.07 11.08
N PRO A 33 -3.95 3.57 12.33
CA PRO A 33 -2.77 3.84 13.16
C PRO A 33 -2.00 2.55 13.48
N PRO A 34 -0.67 2.63 13.68
CA PRO A 34 0.13 1.45 14.01
C PRO A 34 -0.20 0.93 15.41
N GLN A 35 -0.22 -0.40 15.56
CA GLN A 35 -0.37 -1.10 16.84
C GLN A 35 0.99 -1.29 17.56
N ALA A 36 0.99 -2.02 18.67
CA ALA A 36 2.20 -2.31 19.44
C ALA A 36 3.21 -3.10 18.59
N GLY A 37 4.40 -2.53 18.38
CA GLY A 37 5.47 -3.12 17.56
C GLY A 37 5.37 -2.82 16.07
N GLU A 38 4.36 -2.09 15.61
CA GLU A 38 4.20 -1.70 14.21
C GLU A 38 4.74 -0.30 13.91
N VAL A 39 5.14 -0.08 12.65
CA VAL A 39 5.62 1.23 12.17
C VAL A 39 4.84 1.61 10.93
N ARG A 40 4.24 2.81 10.94
CA ARG A 40 3.59 3.39 9.76
C ARG A 40 4.55 4.35 9.06
N VAL A 41 4.88 4.06 7.80
CA VAL A 41 5.90 4.77 7.02
C VAL A 41 5.24 5.57 5.89
N GLN A 42 5.69 6.81 5.69
CA GLN A 42 5.33 7.60 4.50
C GLN A 42 6.27 7.22 3.35
N ILE A 43 5.74 6.54 2.34
CA ILE A 43 6.49 6.16 1.14
C ILE A 43 6.62 7.38 0.23
N LEU A 44 7.86 7.83 -0.02
CA LEU A 44 8.15 8.93 -0.94
C LEU A 44 8.42 8.44 -2.36
N TYR A 45 9.14 7.32 -2.47
CA TYR A 45 9.47 6.65 -3.73
C TYR A 45 9.43 5.14 -3.51
N THR A 46 8.95 4.42 -4.52
CA THR A 46 8.98 2.96 -4.57
C THR A 46 9.28 2.52 -6.00
N ALA A 47 10.04 1.44 -6.16
CA ALA A 47 10.33 0.83 -7.45
C ALA A 47 9.52 -0.45 -7.59
N LEU A 48 9.29 -0.88 -8.83
CA LEU A 48 8.74 -2.20 -9.13
C LEU A 48 9.86 -3.19 -9.43
N CYS A 49 9.64 -4.45 -9.08
CA CYS A 49 10.48 -5.56 -9.50
C CYS A 49 9.63 -6.68 -10.11
N HIS A 50 10.28 -7.72 -10.65
CA HIS A 50 9.57 -8.86 -11.21
C HIS A 50 8.74 -9.63 -10.19
N THR A 51 9.09 -9.59 -8.90
CA THR A 51 8.31 -10.24 -7.84
C THR A 51 6.90 -9.64 -7.75
N ASP A 52 6.79 -8.31 -7.81
CA ASP A 52 5.49 -7.63 -7.80
C ASP A 52 4.64 -8.04 -9.02
N ALA A 53 5.27 -8.02 -10.20
CA ALA A 53 4.61 -8.40 -11.46
C ALA A 53 4.18 -9.87 -11.49
N TYR A 54 4.98 -10.76 -10.87
CA TYR A 54 4.65 -12.18 -10.76
C TYR A 54 3.36 -12.38 -9.95
N THR A 55 3.29 -11.80 -8.75
CA THR A 55 2.08 -11.83 -7.91
C THR A 55 0.89 -11.19 -8.61
N TRP A 56 1.07 -10.00 -9.20
CA TRP A 56 0.02 -9.30 -9.93
C TRP A 56 -0.55 -10.12 -11.09
N SER A 57 0.30 -10.85 -11.83
CA SER A 57 -0.14 -11.65 -12.98
C SER A 57 -0.96 -12.88 -12.62
N GLY A 58 -1.01 -13.28 -11.34
CA GLY A 58 -1.72 -14.47 -10.88
C GLY A 58 -1.13 -15.79 -11.38
N LYS A 59 0.13 -15.80 -11.82
CA LYS A 59 0.81 -17.01 -12.27
C LYS A 59 1.02 -17.97 -11.10
N ILE A 60 0.40 -19.14 -11.20
CA ILE A 60 0.71 -20.33 -10.41
C ILE A 60 1.50 -21.24 -11.36
N LEU A 61 2.64 -21.77 -10.88
CA LEU A 61 3.51 -22.65 -11.66
C LEU A 61 2.76 -23.81 -12.32
#